data_AF-A0A4U3LMX7-F1
#
_entry.id   AF-A0A4U3LMX7-F1
#
_cell.length_a   1.000
_cell.length_b   1.000
_cell.length_c   1.000
_cell.angle_alpha   90.00
_cell.angle_beta   90.00
_cell.angle_gamma   90.00
#
_symmetry.space_group_name_H-M   'P 1'
#
loop_
_entity.id
_entity.type
_entity.pdbx_description
1 polymer ?
#
loop_
_entity_poly.entity_id
_entity_poly.type
_entity_poly.pdbx_seq_one_letter_code
_entity_poly.pdbx_strand_id
1 'polypeptide(L)'
;ERPFEGNDTAWMFVSKDQTEAMVFYFRVLAEAAHPLVTLKLAGLAEEAIYQMEDVTFAGDELMNLGFYIDSELHGDYATQRFYLKQI
;
A
#
# COMPACT_ATOMS: atom_id res chain seq x y z
N GLU A 1 -6.03 -7.32 0.69
CA GLU A 1 -6.82 -8.57 0.49
C GLU A 1 -5.92 -9.64 -0.08
N ARG A 2 -6.27 -10.92 0.10
CA ARG A 2 -5.48 -12.04 -0.44
C ARG A 2 -5.77 -12.17 -1.94
N PRO A 3 -4.79 -12.56 -2.77
CA PRO A 3 -4.92 -12.58 -4.24
C PRO A 3 -6.01 -13.49 -4.82
N PHE A 4 -6.65 -14.31 -4.00
CA PHE A 4 -7.69 -15.26 -4.41
C PHE A 4 -9.09 -14.87 -3.91
N GLU A 5 -9.20 -13.79 -3.15
CA GLU A 5 -10.44 -13.32 -2.54
C GLU A 5 -10.64 -11.85 -2.96
N GLY A 6 -11.58 -11.59 -3.87
CA GLY A 6 -11.98 -10.23 -4.24
C GLY A 6 -11.44 -9.72 -5.58
N ASN A 7 -11.73 -8.46 -5.86
CA ASN A 7 -11.33 -7.73 -7.06
C ASN A 7 -9.99 -6.99 -6.87
N ASP A 8 -9.61 -6.75 -5.62
CA ASP A 8 -8.38 -6.08 -5.23
C ASP A 8 -7.39 -7.07 -4.60
N THR A 9 -6.10 -6.90 -4.86
CA THR A 9 -5.05 -7.67 -4.19
C THR A 9 -3.85 -6.81 -3.92
N ALA A 10 -3.19 -7.06 -2.79
CA ALA A 10 -1.97 -6.37 -2.44
C ALA A 10 -0.97 -7.31 -1.77
N TRP A 11 0.31 -7.04 -2.01
CA TRP A 11 1.39 -7.65 -1.26
C TRP A 11 2.52 -6.65 -1.09
N MET A 12 3.40 -6.92 -0.13
CA MET A 12 4.56 -6.10 0.11
C MET A 12 5.79 -6.94 0.45
N PHE A 13 6.94 -6.37 0.19
CA PHE A 13 8.25 -6.88 0.59
C PHE A 13 8.87 -5.88 1.53
N VAL A 14 9.42 -6.34 2.65
CA VAL A 14 10.14 -5.52 3.63
C VAL A 14 11.57 -6.03 3.72
N SER A 15 12.55 -5.13 3.76
CA SER A 15 13.94 -5.47 3.99
C SER A 15 14.12 -6.08 5.38
N LYS A 16 15.14 -6.90 5.58
CA LYS A 16 15.34 -7.62 6.86
C LYS A 16 15.56 -6.68 8.06
N ASP A 17 16.18 -5.53 7.80
CA ASP A 17 16.44 -4.46 8.74
C ASP A 17 15.28 -3.47 8.84
N GLN A 18 14.18 -3.71 8.12
CA GLN A 18 12.97 -2.88 8.09
C GLN A 18 13.21 -1.44 7.61
N THR A 19 14.33 -1.15 6.97
CA THR A 19 14.66 0.19 6.47
C THR A 19 13.99 0.52 5.13
N GLU A 20 13.58 -0.48 4.36
CA GLU A 20 12.95 -0.30 3.06
C GLU A 20 11.77 -1.25 2.88
N ALA A 21 10.75 -0.79 2.13
CA ALA A 21 9.65 -1.65 1.72
C ALA A 21 9.16 -1.32 0.30
N MET A 22 8.66 -2.33 -0.39
CA MET A 22 7.99 -2.22 -1.69
C MET A 22 6.58 -2.78 -1.56
N VAL A 23 5.59 -1.96 -1.88
CA VAL A 23 4.17 -2.32 -1.81
C VAL A 23 3.60 -2.36 -3.22
N PHE A 24 2.82 -3.38 -3.52
CA PHE A 24 2.09 -3.52 -4.77
C PHE A 24 0.61 -3.69 -4.49
N TYR A 25 -0.21 -2.94 -5.23
CA TYR A 25 -1.66 -3.04 -5.22
C TYR A 25 -2.15 -3.24 -6.66
N PHE A 26 -3.11 -4.13 -6.84
CA PHE A 26 -3.70 -4.47 -8.12
C PHE A 26 -5.22 -4.48 -7.99
N ARG A 27 -5.91 -3.97 -9.01
CA ARG A 27 -7.34 -4.10 -9.20
C ARG A 27 -7.61 -4.81 -10.53
N VAL A 28 -8.37 -5.89 -10.50
CA VAL A 28 -8.60 -6.74 -11.68
C VAL A 28 -9.60 -6.10 -12.65
N LEU A 29 -10.76 -5.69 -12.16
CA LEU A 29 -11.83 -5.08 -12.96
C LEU A 29 -12.10 -3.65 -12.50
N ALA A 30 -12.22 -2.72 -13.44
CA ALA A 30 -12.64 -1.36 -13.12
C ALA A 30 -14.12 -1.33 -12.71
N GLU A 31 -14.43 -0.59 -11.64
CA GLU A 31 -15.81 -0.33 -11.22
C GLU A 31 -16.07 1.17 -11.24
N ALA A 32 -17.16 1.59 -11.87
CA ALA A 32 -17.46 3.01 -12.10
C ALA A 32 -17.64 3.82 -10.80
N ALA A 33 -18.08 3.17 -9.71
CA ALA A 33 -18.27 3.77 -8.40
C ALA A 33 -17.57 2.93 -7.32
N HIS A 34 -16.32 2.54 -7.58
CA HIS A 34 -15.54 1.77 -6.62
C HIS A 34 -15.38 2.54 -5.30
N PRO A 35 -15.55 1.90 -4.12
CA PRO A 35 -15.31 2.56 -2.85
C PRO A 35 -13.85 3.01 -2.70
N LEU A 36 -13.62 4.00 -1.83
CA LEU A 36 -12.27 4.37 -1.39
C LEU A 36 -11.64 3.18 -0.67
N VAL A 37 -10.44 2.82 -1.09
CA VAL A 37 -9.69 1.68 -0.52
C VAL A 37 -8.59 2.21 0.38
N THR A 38 -8.61 1.79 1.63
CA THR A 38 -7.52 2.02 2.58
C THR A 38 -6.64 0.78 2.65
N LEU A 39 -5.36 0.91 2.26
CA LEU A 39 -4.38 -0.16 2.35
C LEU A 39 -3.56 0.00 3.62
N LYS A 40 -3.63 -1.01 4.50
CA LYS A 40 -2.78 -1.13 5.69
C LYS A 40 -1.56 -1.98 5.39
N LEU A 41 -0.41 -1.55 5.88
CA LEU A 41 0.86 -2.26 5.71
C LEU A 41 1.12 -3.21 6.89
N ALA A 42 2.17 -4.02 6.77
CA ALA A 42 2.61 -4.93 7.82
C ALA A 42 4.12 -5.13 7.79
N GLY A 43 4.70 -5.44 8.95
CA GLY A 43 6.12 -5.81 9.08
C GLY A 43 7.12 -4.66 9.07
N LEU A 44 6.64 -3.41 9.14
CA LEU A 44 7.48 -2.23 9.33
C LEU A 44 7.90 -2.08 10.81
N ALA A 45 8.91 -1.26 11.07
CA ALA A 45 9.28 -0.86 12.42
C ALA A 45 8.30 0.22 12.93
N GLU A 46 7.59 -0.04 14.03
CA GLU A 46 6.53 0.83 14.55
C GLU A 46 7.01 2.27 14.85
N GLU A 47 8.19 2.41 15.46
CA GLU A 47 8.74 3.71 15.87
C GLU A 47 9.52 4.44 14.76
N ALA A 48 9.67 3.83 13.58
CA ALA A 48 10.42 4.42 12.47
C ALA A 48 9.55 5.35 11.62
N ILE A 49 10.18 6.37 11.03
CA ILE A 49 9.54 7.22 10.03
C ILE A 49 9.95 6.76 8.64
N TYR A 50 8.96 6.56 7.78
CA TYR A 50 9.16 6.17 6.39
C TYR A 50 8.75 7.31 5.47
N GLN A 51 9.62 7.62 4.52
CA GLN A 51 9.28 8.45 3.37
C GLN A 51 8.65 7.58 2.28
N MET A 52 7.47 7.99 1.83
CA MET A 52 6.76 7.44 0.68
C MET A 52 6.48 8.61 -0.26
N GLU A 53 7.14 8.62 -1.42
CA GLU A 53 7.13 9.76 -2.34
C GLU A 53 7.56 11.06 -1.62
N ASP A 54 6.71 12.09 -1.61
CA ASP A 54 6.98 13.39 -0.98
C ASP A 54 6.37 13.52 0.43
N VAL A 55 5.86 12.44 1.01
CA VAL A 55 5.19 12.43 2.31
C VAL A 55 5.86 11.45 3.27
N THR A 56 5.89 11.79 4.55
CA THR A 56 6.44 10.92 5.60
C THR A 56 5.35 10.44 6.54
N PHE A 57 5.45 9.19 6.96
CA PHE A 57 4.51 8.52 7.86
C PHE A 57 5.26 7.74 8.92
N ALA A 58 4.68 7.62 10.12
CA ALA A 58 5.20 6.68 11.10
C ALA A 58 4.83 5.23 10.71
N GLY A 59 5.69 4.28 11.07
CA GLY A 59 5.48 2.86 10.76
C GLY A 59 4.21 2.30 11.39
N ASP A 60 3.88 2.72 12.61
CA ASP A 60 2.65 2.37 13.30
C ASP A 60 1.39 2.93 12.60
N GLU A 61 1.43 4.17 12.10
CA GLU A 61 0.36 4.79 11.32
C GLU A 61 0.08 3.99 10.03
N LEU A 62 1.13 3.63 9.29
CA LEU A 62 1.02 2.84 8.06
C LEU A 62 0.42 1.45 8.32
N MET A 63 0.70 0.84 9.47
CA MET A 63 0.19 -0.49 9.83
C MET A 63 -1.23 -0.44 10.43
N ASN A 64 -1.57 0.58 11.20
CA ASN A 64 -2.85 0.65 11.91
C ASN A 64 -3.92 1.45 11.17
N LEU A 65 -3.55 2.57 10.55
CA LEU A 65 -4.44 3.44 9.78
C LEU A 65 -4.37 3.10 8.29
N GLY A 66 -3.16 2.92 7.77
CA GLY A 66 -2.92 2.74 6.34
C GLY A 66 -3.05 4.05 5.56
N PHE A 67 -3.14 3.95 4.25
CA PHE A 67 -3.28 5.09 3.35
C PHE A 67 -4.24 4.78 2.20
N TYR A 68 -4.70 5.82 1.51
CA TYR A 68 -5.62 5.64 0.39
C TYR A 68 -4.89 5.20 -0.88
N ILE A 69 -5.45 4.19 -1.54
CA ILE A 69 -5.14 3.92 -2.95
C ILE A 69 -5.76 5.02 -3.79
N ASP A 70 -5.08 5.37 -4.89
CA ASP A 70 -5.58 6.38 -5.82
C ASP A 70 -7.01 6.04 -6.30
N SER A 71 -7.95 6.96 -6.06
CA SER A 71 -9.34 6.82 -6.49
C SER A 71 -9.49 6.91 -8.01
N GLU A 72 -8.53 7.53 -8.70
CA GLU A 72 -8.48 7.65 -10.16
C GLU A 72 -7.75 6.46 -10.81
N LEU A 73 -7.54 5.36 -10.08
CA LEU A 73 -7.00 4.14 -10.65
C LEU A 73 -7.99 3.54 -11.67
N HIS A 74 -7.78 3.89 -12.94
CA HIS A 74 -8.67 3.59 -14.05
C HIS A 74 -8.21 2.40 -14.89
N GLY A 75 -9.19 1.71 -15.48
CA GLY A 75 -8.97 0.59 -16.40
C GLY A 75 -8.91 -0.76 -15.70
N ASP A 76 -9.11 -1.81 -16.48
CA ASP A 76 -8.98 -3.18 -15.99
C ASP A 76 -7.50 -3.51 -15.77
N TYR A 77 -7.22 -4.35 -14.78
CA TYR A 77 -5.87 -4.79 -14.38
C TYR A 77 -4.94 -3.64 -13.97
N ALA A 78 -5.50 -2.57 -13.43
CA ALA A 78 -4.74 -1.42 -12.99
C ALA A 78 -3.85 -1.74 -11.78
N THR A 79 -2.69 -1.09 -11.71
CA THR A 79 -1.65 -1.36 -10.71
C THR A 79 -1.11 -0.07 -10.13
N GLN A 80 -0.87 -0.06 -8.82
CA GLN A 80 -0.12 1.00 -8.14
C GLN A 80 1.02 0.37 -7.32
N ARG A 81 2.16 1.05 -7.28
CA ARG A 81 3.33 0.62 -6.49
C ARG A 81 3.82 1.75 -5.62
N PHE A 82 4.28 1.42 -4.43
CA PHE A 82 4.85 2.37 -3.49
C PHE A 82 6.20 1.87 -2.99
N TYR A 83 7.16 2.77 -2.93
CA TYR A 83 8.47 2.52 -2.31
C TYR A 83 8.57 3.35 -1.05
N LEU A 84 8.92 2.68 0.05
CA LEU A 84 9.09 3.27 1.35
C LEU A 84 10.56 3.15 1.75
N LYS A 85 11.11 4.23 2.30
CA LYS A 85 12.45 4.26 2.84
C LYS A 85 12.46 4.97 4.19
N GLN A 86 13.05 4.33 5.18
CA GLN A 86 13.24 4.90 6.50
C GLN A 86 14.17 6.13 6.42
N ILE A 87 13.83 7.16 7.19
CA ILE A 87 14.62 8.39 7.35
C ILE A 87 15.13 8.59 8.77
#